data_AF-A0A0N7A2H3-F1
#
_entry.id   AF-A0A0N7A2H3-F1
#
_cell.length_a   1.000
_cell.length_b   1.000
_cell.length_c   1.000
_cell.angle_alpha   90.00
_cell.angle_beta   90.00
_cell.angle_gamma   90.00
#
_symmetry.space_group_name_H-M   'P 1'
#
loop_
_entity.id
_entity.type
_entity.pdbx_description
1 polymer ?
#
loop_
_entity_poly.entity_id
_entity_poly.type
_entity_poly.pdbx_seq_one_letter_code
_entity_poly.pdbx_strand_id
1 'polypeptide(L)'
;GNAAEFYKIFQLEIGEVYKNPSASKEERKRWQATLDKHLRKKMNLKPIMRMNGNFARKLMTKETVEAVCELIPSTERHEALRELMDLYLKMKPVWRSTCPAQECADSLCQYSFNSQRFAELLSTKFKYRYEGKITNYFHKT
;
A
#
# COMPACT_ATOMS: atom_id res chain seq x y z
N GLY A 1 -5.65 9.73 1.79
CA GLY A 1 -4.41 9.76 1.00
C GLY A 1 -3.82 8.38 0.85
N ASN A 2 -3.04 7.96 1.85
CA ASN A 2 -2.18 6.77 1.78
C ASN A 2 -2.90 5.48 1.35
N ALA A 3 -4.12 5.20 1.85
CA ALA A 3 -4.87 4.01 1.42
C ALA A 3 -5.22 3.99 -0.08
N ALA A 4 -5.49 5.15 -0.69
CA ALA A 4 -5.72 5.22 -2.13
C ALA A 4 -4.43 4.93 -2.92
N GLU A 5 -3.28 5.32 -2.35
CA GLU A 5 -1.98 5.08 -2.95
C GLU A 5 -1.58 3.60 -2.86
N PHE A 6 -1.77 2.95 -1.70
CA PHE A 6 -1.59 1.51 -1.55
C PHE A 6 -2.54 0.70 -2.46
N TYR A 7 -3.81 1.10 -2.52
CA TYR A 7 -4.75 0.49 -3.47
C TYR A 7 -4.25 0.60 -4.91
N LYS A 8 -3.62 1.73 -5.27
CA LYS A 8 -3.03 1.90 -6.60
C LYS A 8 -1.79 1.02 -6.81
N ILE A 9 -0.93 0.88 -5.81
CA ILE A 9 0.20 -0.06 -5.84
C ILE A 9 -0.33 -1.48 -6.11
N PHE A 10 -1.32 -1.96 -5.35
CA PHE A 10 -1.87 -3.31 -5.52
C PHE A 10 -2.35 -3.57 -6.95
N GLN A 11 -3.04 -2.61 -7.59
CA GLN A 11 -3.44 -2.72 -8.99
C GLN A 11 -2.25 -2.89 -9.95
N LEU A 12 -1.16 -2.16 -9.71
CA LEU A 12 0.03 -2.17 -10.58
C LEU A 12 0.88 -3.43 -10.36
N GLU A 13 0.90 -3.96 -9.14
CA GLU A 13 1.55 -5.24 -8.84
C GLU A 13 0.84 -6.42 -9.49
N ILE A 14 -0.50 -6.47 -9.44
CA ILE A 14 -1.30 -7.48 -10.16
C ILE A 14 -1.03 -7.41 -11.67
N GLY A 15 -0.81 -6.22 -12.19
CA GLY A 15 -0.48 -6.00 -13.60
C GLY A 15 0.98 -6.17 -13.98
N GLU A 16 1.86 -6.48 -13.02
CA GLU A 16 3.30 -6.55 -13.19
C GLU A 16 3.87 -5.36 -13.99
N VAL A 17 3.45 -4.13 -13.68
CA VAL A 17 3.82 -2.93 -14.46
C VAL A 17 5.31 -2.65 -14.49
N TYR A 18 6.05 -3.18 -13.52
CA TYR A 18 7.51 -3.16 -13.49
C TYR A 18 8.15 -3.97 -14.64
N LYS A 19 7.43 -4.94 -15.23
CA LYS A 19 7.81 -5.66 -16.46
C LYS A 19 7.19 -5.03 -17.71
N ASN A 20 5.93 -4.59 -17.61
CA ASN A 20 5.13 -4.08 -18.72
C ASN A 20 4.72 -2.62 -18.50
N PRO A 21 5.60 -1.64 -18.78
CA PRO A 21 5.34 -0.22 -18.46
C PRO A 21 4.22 0.40 -19.32
N SER A 22 3.98 -0.13 -20.52
CA SER A 22 3.07 0.42 -21.54
C SER A 22 1.63 -0.13 -21.49
N ALA A 23 1.12 -0.43 -20.29
CA ALA A 23 -0.22 -1.00 -20.15
C ALA A 23 -1.35 -0.03 -20.52
N SER A 24 -2.28 -0.52 -21.34
CA SER A 24 -3.49 0.17 -21.84
C SER A 24 -4.48 0.51 -20.72
N LYS A 25 -5.45 1.37 -21.03
CA LYS A 25 -6.52 1.73 -20.10
C LYS A 25 -7.40 0.52 -19.77
N GLU A 26 -7.62 -0.35 -20.74
CA GLU A 26 -8.43 -1.56 -20.65
C GLU A 26 -7.77 -2.58 -19.74
N GLU A 27 -6.45 -2.78 -19.85
CA GLU A 27 -5.66 -3.62 -18.93
C GLU A 27 -5.75 -3.12 -17.49
N ARG A 28 -5.53 -1.81 -17.28
CA ARG A 28 -5.62 -1.21 -15.95
C ARG A 28 -7.00 -1.37 -15.32
N LYS A 29 -8.07 -1.28 -16.13
CA LYS A 29 -9.44 -1.58 -15.68
C LYS A 29 -9.62 -3.05 -15.30
N ARG A 30 -9.03 -3.98 -16.06
CA ARG A 30 -9.06 -5.42 -15.73
C ARG A 30 -8.36 -5.69 -14.40
N TRP A 31 -7.18 -5.13 -14.15
CA TRP A 31 -6.47 -5.33 -12.89
C TRP A 31 -7.24 -4.77 -11.69
N GLN A 32 -7.87 -3.60 -11.86
CA GLN A 32 -8.77 -3.06 -10.85
C GLN A 32 -9.95 -4.01 -10.57
N ALA A 33 -10.61 -4.52 -11.61
CA ALA A 33 -11.73 -5.45 -11.45
C ALA A 33 -11.31 -6.76 -10.77
N THR A 34 -10.12 -7.29 -11.10
CA THR A 34 -9.54 -8.47 -10.45
C THR A 34 -9.30 -8.22 -8.96
N LEU A 35 -8.66 -7.10 -8.60
CA LEU A 35 -8.43 -6.71 -7.21
C LEU A 35 -9.75 -6.59 -6.44
N ASP A 36 -10.71 -5.86 -7.00
CA ASP A 36 -12.02 -5.62 -6.41
C ASP A 36 -12.81 -6.92 -6.18
N LYS A 37 -12.79 -7.83 -7.15
CA LYS A 37 -13.44 -9.15 -7.03
C LYS A 37 -12.77 -9.98 -5.93
N HIS A 38 -11.45 -9.94 -5.83
CA HIS A 38 -10.71 -10.72 -4.84
C HIS A 38 -10.90 -10.17 -3.42
N LEU A 39 -10.80 -8.85 -3.23
CA LEU A 39 -11.06 -8.20 -1.93
C LEU A 39 -12.50 -8.42 -1.46
N ARG A 40 -13.47 -8.44 -2.38
CA ARG A 40 -14.85 -8.80 -2.03
C ARG A 40 -14.95 -10.25 -1.56
N LYS A 41 -14.26 -11.18 -2.21
CA LYS A 41 -14.29 -12.62 -1.88
C LYS A 41 -13.60 -12.92 -0.55
N LYS A 42 -12.40 -12.38 -0.32
CA LYS A 42 -11.56 -12.69 0.86
C LYS A 42 -11.88 -11.82 2.07
N MET A 43 -12.10 -10.53 1.84
CA MET A 43 -12.19 -9.53 2.90
C MET A 43 -13.62 -8.99 3.10
N ASN A 44 -14.59 -9.49 2.31
CA ASN A 44 -15.95 -8.94 2.23
C ASN A 44 -15.97 -7.41 1.99
N LEU A 45 -14.98 -6.90 1.24
CA LEU A 45 -14.85 -5.48 0.91
C LEU A 45 -15.57 -5.19 -0.41
N LYS A 46 -16.65 -4.42 -0.32
CA LYS A 46 -17.38 -3.95 -1.52
C LYS A 46 -16.55 -2.88 -2.23
N PRO A 47 -16.41 -2.95 -3.57
CA PRO A 47 -15.74 -1.91 -4.35
C PRO A 47 -16.39 -0.54 -4.14
N ILE A 48 -15.59 0.51 -4.12
CA ILE A 48 -16.04 1.89 -3.93
C ILE A 48 -15.49 2.79 -5.02
N MET A 49 -16.30 3.78 -5.42
CA MET A 49 -15.88 4.74 -6.45
C MET A 49 -14.84 5.73 -5.93
N ARG A 50 -14.96 6.14 -4.66
CA ARG A 50 -14.03 7.07 -4.00
C ARG A 50 -13.62 6.52 -2.64
N MET A 51 -12.31 6.49 -2.40
CA MET A 51 -11.72 6.01 -1.15
C MET A 51 -12.28 6.77 0.06
N ASN A 52 -12.86 6.05 1.02
CA ASN A 52 -13.37 6.60 2.28
C ASN A 52 -12.63 6.02 3.49
N GLY A 53 -12.84 6.61 4.68
CA GLY A 53 -12.13 6.23 5.89
C GLY A 53 -12.43 4.80 6.37
N ASN A 54 -13.65 4.31 6.20
CA ASN A 54 -14.03 2.95 6.60
C ASN A 54 -13.32 1.90 5.74
N PHE A 55 -13.30 2.11 4.43
CA PHE A 55 -12.59 1.23 3.51
C PHE A 55 -11.08 1.31 3.74
N ALA A 56 -10.52 2.51 3.92
CA ALA A 56 -9.10 2.70 4.22
C ALA A 56 -8.67 1.93 5.48
N ARG A 57 -9.48 1.96 6.55
CA ARG A 57 -9.19 1.20 7.79
C ARG A 57 -9.13 -0.31 7.56
N LYS A 58 -9.99 -0.85 6.69
CA LYS A 58 -10.01 -2.28 6.38
C LYS A 58 -8.96 -2.71 5.37
N LEU A 59 -8.60 -1.81 4.43
CA LEU A 59 -7.59 -2.07 3.40
C LEU A 59 -6.17 -2.04 3.97
N MET A 60 -5.89 -1.16 4.92
CA MET A 60 -4.55 -0.99 5.48
C MET A 60 -4.27 -2.02 6.58
N THR A 61 -4.21 -3.31 6.20
CA THR A 61 -3.95 -4.45 7.09
C THR A 61 -2.98 -5.44 6.45
N LYS A 62 -2.27 -6.24 7.27
CA LYS A 62 -1.41 -7.32 6.77
C LYS A 62 -2.21 -8.38 6.00
N GLU A 63 -3.40 -8.71 6.51
CA GLU A 63 -4.32 -9.65 5.86
C GLU A 63 -4.70 -9.24 4.43
N THR A 64 -4.92 -7.94 4.20
CA THR A 64 -5.17 -7.43 2.84
C THR A 64 -3.97 -7.67 1.93
N VAL A 65 -2.74 -7.48 2.43
CA VAL A 65 -1.54 -7.74 1.64
C VAL A 65 -1.40 -9.22 1.31
N GLU A 66 -1.67 -10.11 2.25
CA GLU A 66 -1.65 -11.56 1.98
C GLU A 66 -2.67 -11.94 0.90
N ALA A 67 -3.89 -11.43 0.99
CA ALA A 67 -4.90 -11.64 -0.05
C ALA A 67 -4.44 -11.09 -1.42
N VAL A 68 -3.81 -9.91 -1.45
CA VAL A 68 -3.27 -9.35 -2.70
C VAL A 68 -2.10 -10.19 -3.24
N CYS A 69 -1.25 -10.75 -2.37
CA CYS A 69 -0.14 -11.61 -2.78
C CYS A 69 -0.61 -12.88 -3.49
N GLU A 70 -1.80 -13.42 -3.17
CA GLU A 70 -2.41 -14.54 -3.92
C GLU A 70 -2.63 -14.23 -5.42
N LEU A 71 -2.67 -12.95 -5.79
CA LEU A 71 -2.86 -12.50 -7.18
C LEU A 71 -1.56 -12.16 -7.90
N ILE A 72 -0.42 -12.17 -7.20
CA ILE A 72 0.87 -11.73 -7.73
C ILE A 72 1.76 -12.95 -7.93
N PRO A 73 2.32 -13.19 -9.12
CA PRO A 73 3.16 -14.38 -9.35
C PRO A 73 4.50 -14.36 -8.61
N SER A 74 5.11 -13.19 -8.43
CA SER A 74 6.47 -13.06 -7.90
C SER A 74 6.50 -13.01 -6.36
N THR A 75 7.20 -13.95 -5.75
CA THR A 75 7.42 -14.02 -4.29
C THR A 75 8.27 -12.86 -3.76
N GLU A 76 9.26 -12.39 -4.53
CA GLU A 76 10.05 -11.20 -4.18
C GLU A 76 9.16 -9.96 -4.04
N ARG A 77 8.14 -9.82 -4.90
CA ARG A 77 7.17 -8.73 -4.81
C ARG A 77 6.27 -8.86 -3.58
N HIS A 78 5.98 -10.08 -3.14
CA HIS A 78 5.23 -10.31 -1.90
C HIS A 78 5.99 -9.76 -0.69
N GLU A 79 7.29 -10.06 -0.59
CA GLU A 79 8.14 -9.56 0.49
C GLU A 79 8.19 -8.03 0.50
N ALA A 80 8.36 -7.40 -0.67
CA ALA A 80 8.36 -5.95 -0.77
C ALA A 80 7.01 -5.33 -0.35
N LEU A 81 5.88 -5.94 -0.69
CA LEU A 81 4.56 -5.45 -0.26
C LEU A 81 4.30 -5.65 1.24
N ARG A 82 4.73 -6.79 1.78
CA ARG A 82 4.63 -7.10 3.21
C ARG A 82 5.45 -6.12 4.03
N GLU A 83 6.70 -5.89 3.64
CA GLU A 83 7.59 -4.93 4.29
C GLU A 83 7.01 -3.52 4.22
N LEU A 84 6.51 -3.09 3.04
CA LEU A 84 5.92 -1.77 2.87
C LEU A 84 4.71 -1.55 3.79
N MET A 85 3.82 -2.54 3.91
CA MET A 85 2.67 -2.45 4.79
C MET A 85 3.06 -2.55 6.27
N ASP A 86 4.04 -3.38 6.62
CA ASP A 86 4.54 -3.50 7.99
C ASP A 86 5.12 -2.18 8.49
N LEU A 87 5.97 -1.52 7.69
CA LEU A 87 6.49 -0.19 7.97
C LEU A 87 5.36 0.83 8.11
N TYR A 88 4.38 0.82 7.20
CA TYR A 88 3.22 1.69 7.30
C TYR A 88 2.46 1.50 8.63
N LEU A 89 2.25 0.25 9.04
CA LEU A 89 1.54 -0.07 10.28
C LEU A 89 2.34 0.28 11.53
N LYS A 90 3.68 0.20 11.49
CA LYS A 90 4.56 0.66 12.58
C LYS A 90 4.50 2.17 12.78
N MET A 91 4.41 2.93 11.69
CA MET A 91 4.38 4.39 11.75
C MET A 91 2.98 4.95 11.99
N LYS A 92 1.92 4.28 11.51
CA LYS A 92 0.53 4.77 11.56
C LYS A 92 0.02 5.21 12.94
N PRO A 93 0.33 4.55 14.06
CA PRO A 93 -0.09 4.99 15.39
C PRO A 93 0.37 6.42 15.70
N VAL A 94 1.57 6.81 15.27
CA VAL A 94 2.20 8.08 15.63
C VAL A 94 1.36 9.30 15.21
N TRP A 95 0.70 9.25 14.05
CA TRP A 95 -0.18 10.35 13.59
C TRP A 95 -1.67 10.07 13.79
N ARG A 96 -2.04 8.98 14.47
CA ARG A 96 -3.44 8.58 14.72
C ARG A 96 -3.82 8.56 16.19
N SER A 97 -2.85 8.38 17.08
CA SER A 97 -3.00 8.47 18.53
C SER A 97 -3.27 9.91 18.96
N THR A 98 -3.97 10.06 20.09
CA THR A 98 -4.20 11.38 20.68
C THR A 98 -2.94 11.85 21.41
N CYS A 99 -2.23 10.95 22.09
CA CYS A 99 -0.94 11.22 22.73
C CYS A 99 0.12 10.16 22.36
N PRO A 100 0.86 10.34 21.25
CA PRO A 100 1.85 9.34 20.78
C PRO A 100 2.95 9.02 21.78
N ALA A 101 3.38 10.00 22.58
CA ALA A 101 4.42 9.81 23.60
C ALA A 101 4.03 8.83 24.72
N GLN A 102 2.73 8.62 24.96
CA GLN A 102 2.22 7.68 25.96
C GLN A 102 1.66 6.41 25.32
N GLU A 103 0.90 6.55 24.23
CA GLU A 103 0.19 5.44 23.60
C GLU A 103 1.06 4.57 22.69
N CYS A 104 2.13 5.13 22.11
CA CYS A 104 2.99 4.44 21.16
C CYS A 104 4.42 5.00 21.13
N ALA A 105 5.03 5.12 22.32
CA ALA A 105 6.36 5.73 22.50
C ALA A 105 7.46 5.05 21.65
N ASP A 106 7.43 3.72 21.54
CA ASP A 106 8.38 2.96 20.74
C ASP A 106 8.27 3.29 19.24
N SER A 107 7.04 3.32 18.72
CA SER A 107 6.77 3.72 17.33
C SER A 107 7.18 5.17 17.07
N LEU A 108 6.97 6.06 18.03
CA LEU A 108 7.38 7.46 17.94
C LEU A 108 8.91 7.58 17.89
N CYS A 109 9.64 6.86 18.75
CA CYS A 109 11.10 6.84 18.77
C CYS A 109 11.68 6.28 17.46
N GLN A 110 11.09 5.21 16.93
CA GLN A 110 11.54 4.55 15.70
C GLN A 110 11.00 5.20 14.41
N TYR A 111 10.23 6.28 14.50
CA TYR A 111 9.53 6.85 13.35
C TYR A 111 10.48 7.25 12.22
N SER A 112 11.58 7.94 12.57
CA SER A 112 12.57 8.42 11.60
C SER A 112 13.25 7.26 10.84
N PHE A 113 13.62 6.21 11.57
CA PHE A 113 14.20 5.01 10.96
C PHE A 113 13.20 4.31 10.03
N ASN A 114 11.97 4.12 10.49
CA ASN A 114 10.93 3.47 9.71
C ASN A 114 10.56 4.27 8.44
N SER A 115 10.52 5.61 8.53
CA SER A 115 10.19 6.46 7.37
C SER A 115 11.31 6.51 6.34
N GLN A 116 12.57 6.52 6.78
CA GLN A 116 13.73 6.38 5.89
C GLN A 116 13.70 5.04 5.15
N ARG A 117 13.48 3.93 5.86
CA ARG A 117 13.37 2.60 5.24
C ARG A 117 12.17 2.51 4.29
N PHE A 118 11.03 3.11 4.65
CA PHE A 118 9.86 3.18 3.79
C PHE A 118 10.18 3.93 2.48
N ALA A 119 10.85 5.07 2.56
CA ALA A 119 11.25 5.85 1.39
C ALA A 119 12.26 5.10 0.51
N GLU A 120 13.23 4.42 1.12
CA GLU A 120 14.20 3.56 0.41
C GLU A 120 13.49 2.41 -0.33
N LEU A 121 12.52 1.76 0.30
CA LEU A 121 11.76 0.69 -0.33
C LEU A 121 10.96 1.21 -1.53
N LEU A 122 10.37 2.40 -1.43
CA LEU A 122 9.67 3.05 -2.53
C LEU A 122 10.61 3.42 -3.69
N SER A 123 11.79 3.96 -3.40
CA SER A 123 12.75 4.41 -4.41
C SER A 123 13.47 3.26 -5.11
N THR A 124 13.55 2.09 -4.47
CA THR A 124 14.19 0.89 -5.01
C THR A 124 13.16 -0.07 -5.61
N LYS A 125 12.38 -0.75 -4.77
CA LYS A 125 11.45 -1.82 -5.18
C LYS A 125 10.19 -1.30 -5.88
N PHE A 126 9.84 -0.03 -5.73
CA PHE A 126 8.70 0.60 -6.41
C PHE A 126 9.11 1.76 -7.32
N LYS A 127 10.37 1.78 -7.76
CA LYS A 127 10.96 2.83 -8.63
C LYS A 127 10.09 3.15 -9.85
N TYR A 128 9.53 2.12 -10.49
CA TYR A 128 8.65 2.22 -11.66
C TYR A 128 7.45 3.18 -11.44
N ARG A 129 7.05 3.41 -10.18
CA ARG A 129 5.98 4.34 -9.81
C ARG A 129 6.50 5.65 -9.22
N TYR A 130 7.60 5.63 -8.47
CA TYR A 130 8.04 6.78 -7.66
C TYR A 130 9.29 7.49 -8.17
N GLU A 131 9.84 7.08 -9.33
CA GLU A 131 10.91 7.83 -9.98
C GLU A 131 10.42 9.24 -10.38
N GLY A 132 11.00 10.27 -9.76
CA GLY A 132 10.70 11.67 -10.04
C GLY A 132 9.32 12.17 -9.58
N LYS A 133 8.53 11.37 -8.84
CA LYS A 133 7.20 11.78 -8.35
C LYS A 133 6.80 11.10 -7.05
N ILE A 134 6.09 11.83 -6.20
CA ILE A 134 5.53 11.33 -4.95
C ILE A 134 4.18 11.98 -4.69
N THR A 135 3.29 11.31 -3.96
CA THR A 135 2.01 11.94 -3.59
C THR A 135 2.21 12.92 -2.44
N ASN A 136 1.41 13.99 -2.41
CA ASN A 136 1.43 14.95 -1.30
C ASN A 136 1.19 14.30 0.07
N TYR A 137 0.43 13.21 0.12
CA TYR A 137 0.21 12.50 1.37
C TYR A 137 1.44 11.71 1.82
N PHE A 138 2.13 11.01 0.92
CA PHE A 138 3.40 10.34 1.26
C PHE A 138 4.52 11.33 1.57
N HIS A 139 4.52 12.52 0.96
CA HIS A 139 5.50 13.55 1.30
C HIS A 139 5.29 14.14 2.71
N LYS A 140 4.02 14.28 3.14
CA LYS A 140 3.66 14.82 4.45
C LYS A 140 3.68 13.78 5.59
N THR A 141 3.51 12.51 5.25
CA THR A 141 3.54 11.39 6.20
C THR A 141 4.98 10.98 6.41
#